data_AF-A0A164GDD7-F1
#
_entry.id   AF-A0A164GDD7-F1
#
_cell.length_a   1.000
_cell.length_b   1.000
_cell.length_c   1.000
_cell.angle_alpha   90.00
_cell.angle_beta   90.00
_cell.angle_gamma   90.00
#
_symmetry.space_group_name_H-M   'P 1'
#
loop_
_entity.id
_entity.type
_entity.pdbx_description
1 polymer ?
#
loop_
_entity_poly.entity_id
_entity_poly.type
_entity_poly.pdbx_seq_one_letter_code
_entity_poly.pdbx_strand_id
1 'polypeptide(L)'
;MYKEYLEKSIAKLKMTLDDSGTRPILFVGSGFSIRYINGPNWLGLLKQLVELNPEIKMPIGYYNQKKGGNYPLIASAIVEEYQSYAWMKQGTGLYPEHLYGTEFSDSIYLKYQIKMIFEELLSQFNLETNVHKDEIEILKTLNPHAIITTNYDQLLETLFPNFNVIVGEQVIKDRKALNIGHILKVHGCVSNPEEIIISDDDYKLFKKKIFVCQIVNILYGTSHSLHWILYKR
;
A
#
# COMPACT_ATOMS: atom_id res chain seq x y z
N MET A 1 2.44 13.65 29.53
CA MET A 1 3.10 13.75 28.22
C MET A 1 2.37 13.00 27.08
N TYR A 2 2.36 11.67 26.99
CA TYR A 2 1.64 10.96 25.89
C TYR A 2 0.11 11.10 25.97
N LYS A 3 -0.45 10.99 27.18
CA LYS A 3 -1.89 11.15 27.42
C LYS A 3 -2.39 12.56 27.07
N GLU A 4 -1.66 13.60 27.50
CA GLU A 4 -1.96 14.99 27.15
C GLU A 4 -1.81 15.28 25.65
N TYR A 5 -0.83 14.66 24.99
CA TYR A 5 -0.70 14.74 23.53
C TYR A 5 -1.91 14.13 22.83
N LEU A 6 -2.37 12.95 23.29
CA LEU A 6 -3.55 12.28 22.74
C LEU A 6 -4.81 13.11 22.96
N GLU A 7 -5.03 13.63 24.16
CA GLU A 7 -6.17 14.49 24.50
C GLU A 7 -6.20 15.77 23.66
N LYS A 8 -5.04 16.43 23.47
CA LYS A 8 -4.92 17.60 22.58
C LYS A 8 -5.19 17.26 21.12
N SER A 9 -4.67 16.14 20.63
CA SER A 9 -4.90 15.67 19.26
C SER A 9 -6.38 15.33 19.02
N ILE A 10 -7.04 14.67 19.97
CA ILE A 10 -8.47 14.36 19.91
C ILE A 10 -9.31 15.63 19.95
N ALA A 11 -9.00 16.58 20.81
CA ALA A 11 -9.70 17.87 20.89
C ALA A 11 -9.59 18.64 19.57
N LYS A 12 -8.39 18.69 18.98
CA LYS A 12 -8.15 19.32 17.67
C LYS A 12 -8.92 18.63 16.53
N LEU A 13 -8.96 17.29 16.54
CA LEU A 13 -9.76 16.48 15.61
C LEU A 13 -11.24 16.82 15.71
N LYS A 14 -11.80 16.85 16.93
CA LYS A 14 -13.21 17.19 17.17
C LYS A 14 -13.55 18.58 16.66
N MET A 15 -12.75 19.59 17.02
CA MET A 15 -12.95 20.97 16.53
C MET A 15 -12.93 21.04 15.00
N THR A 16 -11.99 20.34 14.35
CA THR A 16 -11.86 20.37 12.89
C THR A 16 -13.03 19.67 12.18
N LEU A 17 -13.56 18.60 12.78
CA LEU A 17 -14.73 17.88 12.26
C LEU A 17 -16.02 18.68 12.44
N ASP A 18 -16.18 19.36 13.59
CA ASP A 18 -17.37 20.15 13.91
C ASP A 18 -17.42 21.47 13.10
N ASP A 19 -16.28 22.13 12.89
CA ASP A 19 -16.23 23.44 12.21
C ASP A 19 -16.29 23.35 10.67
N SER A 20 -15.92 22.21 10.08
CA SER A 20 -15.69 22.13 8.62
C SER A 20 -16.94 21.84 7.79
N GLY A 21 -18.00 21.26 8.37
CA GLY A 21 -19.17 20.80 7.63
C GLY A 21 -18.87 19.80 6.49
N THR A 22 -17.65 19.28 6.41
CA THR A 22 -17.15 18.42 5.33
C THR A 22 -16.73 17.05 5.87
N ARG A 23 -16.80 16.03 5.02
CA ARG A 23 -16.32 14.69 5.37
C ARG A 23 -14.79 14.67 5.35
N PRO A 24 -14.12 13.99 6.30
CA PRO A 24 -12.66 13.96 6.36
C PRO A 24 -12.08 13.11 5.22
N ILE A 25 -10.84 13.41 4.83
CA ILE A 25 -10.03 12.53 3.97
C ILE A 25 -9.04 11.78 4.84
N LEU A 26 -8.96 10.46 4.67
CA LEU A 26 -8.07 9.61 5.44
C LEU A 26 -6.83 9.24 4.61
N PHE A 27 -5.65 9.59 5.12
CA PHE A 27 -4.39 9.04 4.60
C PHE A 27 -3.97 7.84 5.43
N VAL A 28 -3.88 6.67 4.79
CA VAL A 28 -3.61 5.38 5.44
C VAL A 28 -2.31 4.78 4.90
N GLY A 29 -1.32 4.62 5.78
CA GLY A 29 -0.04 3.98 5.46
C GLY A 29 0.09 2.54 5.99
N SER A 30 1.27 1.95 5.84
CA SER A 30 1.53 0.52 6.15
C SER A 30 1.35 0.19 7.63
N GLY A 31 1.41 1.18 8.51
CA GLY A 31 1.03 1.07 9.91
C GLY A 31 -0.36 0.45 10.14
N PHE A 32 -1.29 0.70 9.22
CA PHE A 32 -2.63 0.12 9.26
C PHE A 32 -2.59 -1.40 9.07
N SER A 33 -1.91 -1.86 8.02
CA SER A 33 -1.74 -3.29 7.71
C SER A 33 -0.91 -3.99 8.80
N ILE A 34 0.14 -3.34 9.31
CA ILE A 34 0.93 -3.83 10.46
C ILE A 34 0.03 -4.06 11.68
N ARG A 35 -0.88 -3.12 11.97
CA ARG A 35 -1.74 -3.18 13.15
C ARG A 35 -2.81 -4.27 13.03
N TYR A 36 -3.49 -4.35 11.89
CA TYR A 36 -4.73 -5.12 11.78
C TYR A 36 -4.57 -6.49 11.15
N ILE A 37 -3.54 -6.70 10.34
CA ILE A 37 -3.26 -7.98 9.65
C ILE A 37 -1.80 -8.42 9.81
N ASN A 38 -1.05 -7.86 10.78
CA ASN A 38 0.37 -8.16 11.00
C ASN A 38 1.23 -8.02 9.73
N GLY A 39 0.85 -7.12 8.83
CA GLY A 39 1.56 -6.92 7.57
C GLY A 39 2.97 -6.35 7.77
N PRO A 40 3.85 -6.47 6.77
CA PRO A 40 5.20 -5.95 6.86
C PRO A 40 5.24 -4.42 6.66
N ASN A 41 6.22 -3.75 7.29
CA ASN A 41 6.69 -2.45 6.81
C ASN A 41 7.56 -2.64 5.55
N TRP A 42 8.04 -1.55 4.92
CA TRP A 42 8.78 -1.65 3.67
C TRP A 42 10.06 -2.52 3.78
N LEU A 43 10.88 -2.29 4.81
CA LEU A 43 12.07 -3.10 5.04
C LEU A 43 11.72 -4.55 5.36
N GLY A 44 10.66 -4.77 6.15
CA GLY A 44 10.14 -6.09 6.48
C GLY A 44 9.67 -6.86 5.24
N LEU A 45 9.03 -6.18 4.29
CA LEU A 45 8.58 -6.77 3.03
C LEU A 45 9.79 -7.20 2.20
N LEU A 46 10.78 -6.32 2.03
CA LEU A 46 12.00 -6.66 1.30
C LEU A 46 12.77 -7.80 1.97
N LYS A 47 12.81 -7.83 3.31
CA LYS A 47 13.41 -8.93 4.05
C LYS A 47 12.69 -10.26 3.76
N GLN A 48 11.36 -10.28 3.84
CA GLN A 48 10.58 -11.48 3.53
C GLN A 48 10.78 -11.92 2.08
N LEU A 49 10.78 -10.98 1.12
CA LEU A 49 11.03 -11.29 -0.29
C LEU A 49 12.42 -11.90 -0.53
N VAL A 50 13.44 -11.41 0.18
CA VAL A 50 14.78 -12.00 0.16
C VAL A 50 14.78 -13.43 0.72
N GLU A 51 14.08 -13.65 1.84
CA GLU A 51 14.04 -14.96 2.51
C GLU A 51 13.21 -16.02 1.76
N LEU A 52 12.20 -15.60 0.99
CA LEU A 52 11.31 -16.50 0.25
C LEU A 52 11.91 -17.03 -1.06
N ASN A 53 12.90 -16.35 -1.64
CA ASN A 53 13.48 -16.75 -2.91
C ASN A 53 14.85 -17.44 -2.69
N PRO A 54 14.96 -18.76 -2.93
CA PRO A 54 16.21 -19.51 -2.73
C PRO A 54 17.35 -19.10 -3.68
N GLU A 55 17.05 -18.35 -4.74
CA GLU A 55 18.06 -17.79 -5.64
C GLU A 55 18.78 -16.57 -5.07
N ILE A 56 18.17 -15.90 -4.11
CA ILE A 56 18.78 -14.76 -3.44
C ILE A 56 19.79 -15.28 -2.41
N LYS A 57 21.08 -15.15 -2.72
CA LYS A 57 22.16 -15.72 -1.89
C LYS A 57 22.59 -14.82 -0.73
N MET A 58 22.23 -13.54 -0.78
CA MET A 58 22.66 -12.55 0.20
C MET A 58 21.49 -12.12 1.09
N PRO A 59 21.72 -11.91 2.40
CA PRO A 59 20.66 -11.43 3.29
C PRO A 59 20.32 -9.96 3.02
N ILE A 60 19.16 -9.52 3.49
CA ILE A 60 18.70 -8.12 3.32
C ILE A 60 19.73 -7.07 3.78
N GLY A 61 20.56 -7.40 4.79
CA GLY A 61 21.62 -6.54 5.28
C GLY A 61 22.68 -6.18 4.23
N TYR A 62 23.04 -7.14 3.35
CA TYR A 62 23.99 -6.91 2.25
C TYR A 62 23.44 -5.86 1.28
N TYR A 63 22.19 -6.01 0.83
CA TYR A 63 21.55 -5.07 -0.07
C TYR A 63 21.37 -3.70 0.58
N ASN A 64 21.01 -3.67 1.87
CA ASN A 64 20.85 -2.43 2.63
C ASN A 64 22.15 -1.62 2.72
N GLN A 65 23.29 -2.29 2.97
CA GLN A 65 24.62 -1.68 2.95
C GLN A 65 24.98 -1.18 1.54
N LYS A 66 24.81 -2.02 0.53
CA LYS A 66 25.19 -1.73 -0.86
C LYS A 66 24.39 -0.58 -1.48
N LYS A 67 23.12 -0.42 -1.09
CA LYS A 67 22.20 0.58 -1.65
C LYS A 67 21.94 1.76 -0.69
N GLY A 68 22.66 1.84 0.44
CA GLY A 68 22.55 2.95 1.38
C GLY A 68 21.15 3.12 1.98
N GLY A 69 20.43 2.03 2.23
CA GLY A 69 19.05 2.08 2.74
C GLY A 69 17.99 2.56 1.75
N ASN A 70 18.32 2.69 0.46
CA ASN A 70 17.35 3.02 -0.58
C ASN A 70 16.53 1.78 -0.97
N TYR A 71 15.33 1.65 -0.41
CA TYR A 71 14.46 0.49 -0.59
C TYR A 71 14.07 0.23 -2.06
N PRO A 72 13.71 1.23 -2.88
CA PRO A 72 13.51 1.01 -4.32
C PRO A 72 14.71 0.39 -5.04
N LEU A 73 15.93 0.86 -4.74
CA LEU A 73 17.15 0.29 -5.33
C LEU A 73 17.46 -1.12 -4.82
N ILE A 74 17.02 -1.47 -3.61
CA ILE A 74 17.09 -2.85 -3.10
C ILE A 74 16.09 -3.74 -3.84
N ALA A 75 14.85 -3.29 -4.02
CA ALA A 75 13.84 -4.02 -4.78
C ALA A 75 14.28 -4.27 -6.23
N SER A 76 14.84 -3.26 -6.91
CA SER A 76 15.44 -3.43 -8.25
C SER A 76 16.55 -4.47 -8.27
N ALA A 77 17.33 -4.58 -7.19
CA ALA A 77 18.47 -5.49 -7.11
C ALA A 77 18.10 -6.96 -6.85
N ILE A 78 16.81 -7.27 -6.66
CA ILE A 78 16.31 -8.64 -6.48
C ILE A 78 15.35 -9.07 -7.61
N VAL A 79 15.11 -8.21 -8.61
CA VAL A 79 14.18 -8.50 -9.73
C VAL A 79 14.67 -9.67 -10.58
N GLU A 80 15.95 -9.67 -10.95
CA GLU A 80 16.55 -10.71 -11.79
C GLU A 80 16.51 -12.08 -11.12
N GLU A 81 16.73 -12.13 -9.80
CA GLU A 81 16.62 -13.37 -9.02
C GLU A 81 15.18 -13.88 -8.96
N TYR A 82 14.18 -12.99 -8.89
CA TYR A 82 12.77 -13.39 -8.96
C TYR A 82 12.37 -13.87 -10.35
N GLN A 83 12.83 -13.20 -11.40
CA GLN A 83 12.65 -13.65 -12.77
C GLN A 83 13.25 -15.05 -12.97
N SER A 84 14.53 -15.22 -12.63
CA SER A 84 15.24 -16.50 -12.77
C SER A 84 14.53 -17.62 -11.99
N TYR A 85 14.14 -17.35 -10.74
CA TYR A 85 13.40 -18.30 -9.91
C TYR A 85 12.06 -18.69 -10.53
N ALA A 86 11.31 -17.75 -11.07
CA ALA A 86 10.05 -18.03 -11.73
C ALA A 86 10.22 -18.92 -12.97
N TRP A 87 11.19 -18.66 -13.83
CA TRP A 87 11.48 -19.50 -15.01
C TRP A 87 11.92 -20.91 -14.63
N MET A 88 12.70 -21.08 -13.55
CA MET A 88 13.03 -22.41 -13.03
C MET A 88 11.83 -23.17 -12.45
N LYS A 89 10.76 -22.45 -12.07
CA LYS A 89 9.51 -23.00 -11.54
C LYS A 89 8.38 -23.00 -12.57
N GLN A 90 8.66 -22.74 -13.84
CA GLN A 90 7.64 -22.79 -14.88
C GLN A 90 7.01 -24.20 -14.93
N GLY A 91 5.68 -24.24 -15.05
CA GLY A 91 4.92 -25.49 -15.04
C GLY A 91 4.66 -26.10 -13.66
N THR A 92 5.22 -25.58 -12.56
CA THR A 92 4.90 -26.08 -11.20
C THR A 92 3.62 -25.46 -10.63
N GLY A 93 3.03 -24.47 -11.31
CA GLY A 93 1.88 -23.72 -10.83
C GLY A 93 2.19 -22.67 -9.76
N LEU A 94 3.48 -22.36 -9.50
CA LEU A 94 3.85 -21.33 -8.53
C LEU A 94 3.44 -19.93 -9.00
N TYR A 95 3.65 -19.66 -10.29
CA TYR A 95 3.16 -18.45 -10.95
C TYR A 95 2.14 -18.84 -12.04
N PRO A 96 1.10 -18.02 -12.27
CA PRO A 96 0.17 -18.24 -13.38
C PRO A 96 0.88 -18.28 -14.73
N GLU A 97 0.46 -19.19 -15.61
CA GLU A 97 1.15 -19.43 -16.89
C GLU A 97 1.18 -18.18 -17.80
N HIS A 98 0.18 -17.32 -17.72
CA HIS A 98 0.15 -16.09 -18.52
C HIS A 98 1.28 -15.11 -18.17
N LEU A 99 1.85 -15.17 -16.96
CA LEU A 99 2.95 -14.28 -16.57
C LEU A 99 4.26 -14.57 -17.33
N TYR A 100 4.38 -15.74 -17.94
CA TYR A 100 5.52 -16.11 -18.79
C TYR A 100 5.41 -15.57 -20.22
N GLY A 101 4.36 -14.81 -20.51
CA GLY A 101 4.18 -14.09 -21.77
C GLY A 101 5.19 -12.96 -21.96
N THR A 102 5.26 -12.43 -23.18
CA THR A 102 6.18 -11.35 -23.59
C THR A 102 5.70 -9.95 -23.21
N GLU A 103 4.46 -9.83 -22.76
CA GLU A 103 3.80 -8.57 -22.42
C GLU A 103 4.20 -8.01 -21.05
N PHE A 104 4.69 -8.85 -20.15
CA PHE A 104 5.07 -8.46 -18.80
C PHE A 104 6.55 -8.13 -18.69
N SER A 105 6.89 -7.17 -17.82
CA SER A 105 8.29 -6.93 -17.45
C SER A 105 8.80 -8.01 -16.50
N ASP A 106 10.13 -8.17 -16.44
CA ASP A 106 10.83 -9.04 -15.49
C ASP A 106 10.38 -8.87 -14.02
N SER A 107 10.07 -7.62 -13.63
CA SER A 107 9.60 -7.28 -12.29
C SER A 107 8.26 -7.92 -11.90
N ILE A 108 7.48 -8.44 -12.86
CA ILE A 108 6.15 -9.00 -12.60
C ILE A 108 6.18 -10.12 -11.56
N TYR A 109 7.22 -10.96 -11.55
CA TYR A 109 7.32 -12.09 -10.62
C TYR A 109 7.54 -11.62 -9.18
N LEU A 110 8.38 -10.58 -8.98
CA LEU A 110 8.54 -9.93 -7.68
C LEU A 110 7.21 -9.33 -7.19
N LYS A 111 6.49 -8.63 -8.08
CA LYS A 111 5.19 -8.03 -7.76
C LYS A 111 4.12 -9.07 -7.48
N TYR A 112 4.13 -10.19 -8.19
CA TYR A 112 3.23 -11.32 -7.95
C TYR A 112 3.54 -12.00 -6.61
N GLN A 113 4.82 -12.12 -6.23
CA GLN A 113 5.17 -12.59 -4.89
C GLN A 113 4.62 -11.65 -3.80
N ILE A 114 4.68 -10.32 -4.00
CA ILE A 114 4.05 -9.35 -3.09
C ILE A 114 2.55 -9.61 -2.99
N LYS A 115 1.87 -9.87 -4.11
CA LYS A 115 0.45 -10.27 -4.12
C LYS A 115 0.21 -11.48 -3.22
N MET A 116 0.96 -12.56 -3.41
CA MET A 116 0.79 -13.79 -2.62
C MET A 116 0.96 -13.54 -1.12
N ILE A 117 1.96 -12.75 -0.71
CA ILE A 117 2.20 -12.40 0.70
C ILE A 117 0.98 -11.71 1.31
N PHE A 118 0.44 -10.68 0.65
CA PHE A 118 -0.68 -9.92 1.21
C PHE A 118 -2.02 -10.64 1.08
N GLU A 119 -2.22 -11.47 0.07
CA GLU A 119 -3.40 -12.35 -0.02
C GLU A 119 -3.41 -13.38 1.10
N GLU A 120 -2.24 -13.97 1.43
CA GLU A 120 -2.12 -14.87 2.57
C GLU A 120 -2.45 -14.14 3.89
N LEU A 121 -1.85 -12.96 4.13
CA LEU A 121 -2.14 -12.16 5.33
C LEU A 121 -3.62 -11.79 5.45
N LEU A 122 -4.24 -11.38 4.33
CA LEU A 122 -5.65 -11.01 4.32
C LEU A 122 -6.57 -12.23 4.48
N SER A 123 -6.19 -13.40 3.97
CA SER A 123 -6.97 -14.64 4.15
C SER A 123 -7.10 -15.07 5.61
N GLN A 124 -6.12 -14.67 6.44
CA GLN A 124 -6.11 -14.92 7.89
C GLN A 124 -6.89 -13.85 8.68
N PHE A 125 -7.30 -12.76 8.03
CA PHE A 125 -8.05 -11.70 8.68
C PHE A 125 -9.50 -12.13 8.92
N ASN A 126 -9.91 -12.07 10.19
CA ASN A 126 -11.31 -12.19 10.57
C ASN A 126 -11.63 -11.11 11.61
N LEU A 127 -12.56 -10.22 11.26
CA LEU A 127 -12.96 -9.09 12.09
C LEU A 127 -13.55 -9.51 13.43
N GLU A 128 -14.34 -10.59 13.46
CA GLU A 128 -15.02 -11.05 14.66
C GLU A 128 -14.05 -11.55 15.74
N THR A 129 -12.90 -12.09 15.31
CA THR A 129 -11.85 -12.61 16.19
C THR A 129 -10.65 -11.67 16.32
N ASN A 130 -10.68 -10.49 15.68
CA ASN A 130 -9.55 -9.56 15.69
C ASN A 130 -9.43 -8.88 17.06
N VAL A 131 -8.20 -8.82 17.60
CA VAL A 131 -7.92 -8.15 18.90
C VAL A 131 -8.23 -6.65 18.90
N HIS A 132 -8.37 -6.04 17.72
CA HIS A 132 -8.71 -4.64 17.54
C HIS A 132 -10.13 -4.42 16.99
N LYS A 133 -11.03 -5.41 17.12
CA LYS A 133 -12.41 -5.35 16.60
C LYS A 133 -13.13 -4.05 16.95
N ASP A 134 -13.15 -3.65 18.23
CA ASP A 134 -13.88 -2.46 18.67
C ASP A 134 -13.36 -1.18 18.00
N GLU A 135 -12.04 -1.07 17.81
CA GLU A 135 -11.43 0.06 17.10
C GLU A 135 -11.79 0.04 15.62
N ILE A 136 -11.75 -1.12 14.98
CA ILE A 136 -12.12 -1.29 13.56
C ILE A 136 -13.60 -0.97 13.34
N GLU A 137 -14.49 -1.40 14.24
CA GLU A 137 -15.92 -1.09 14.13
C GLU A 137 -16.18 0.42 14.26
N ILE A 138 -15.51 1.10 15.19
CA ILE A 138 -15.56 2.56 15.28
C ILE A 138 -15.02 3.19 13.99
N LEU A 139 -13.89 2.69 13.46
CA LEU A 139 -13.32 3.19 12.21
C LEU A 139 -14.31 3.05 11.04
N LYS A 140 -15.05 1.93 10.95
CA LYS A 140 -16.07 1.71 9.91
C LYS A 140 -17.24 2.68 10.00
N THR A 141 -17.49 3.27 11.18
CA THR A 141 -18.50 4.35 11.31
C THR A 141 -18.01 5.68 10.74
N LEU A 142 -16.70 5.84 10.53
CA LEU A 142 -16.19 7.00 9.81
C LEU A 142 -16.72 6.92 8.38
N ASN A 143 -17.38 7.98 7.95
CA ASN A 143 -17.86 8.14 6.58
C ASN A 143 -16.97 9.15 5.86
N PRO A 144 -15.69 8.81 5.57
CA PRO A 144 -14.76 9.76 4.97
C PRO A 144 -15.18 10.12 3.56
N HIS A 145 -14.75 11.29 3.10
CA HIS A 145 -14.91 11.70 1.70
C HIS A 145 -14.16 10.74 0.77
N ALA A 146 -12.91 10.46 1.11
CA ALA A 146 -12.05 9.55 0.38
C ALA A 146 -10.98 8.96 1.32
N ILE A 147 -10.43 7.82 0.92
CA ILE A 147 -9.30 7.17 1.57
C ILE A 147 -8.14 7.13 0.57
N ILE A 148 -6.98 7.64 0.96
CA ILE A 148 -5.77 7.64 0.15
C ILE A 148 -4.76 6.72 0.83
N THR A 149 -4.21 5.76 0.10
CA THR A 149 -3.28 4.78 0.67
C THR A 149 -2.10 4.48 -0.24
N THR A 150 -0.99 4.13 0.40
CA THR A 150 0.21 3.56 -0.23
C THR A 150 0.34 2.05 0.02
N ASN A 151 -0.68 1.42 0.61
CA ASN A 151 -0.66 0.00 0.93
C ASN A 151 -1.09 -0.83 -0.28
N TYR A 152 -0.49 -2.01 -0.42
CA TYR A 152 -0.80 -2.92 -1.53
C TYR A 152 -2.01 -3.83 -1.24
N ASP A 153 -2.21 -4.22 0.03
CA ASP A 153 -3.27 -5.13 0.48
C ASP A 153 -4.69 -4.58 0.31
N GLN A 154 -5.69 -5.46 0.34
CA GLN A 154 -7.11 -5.12 0.16
C GLN A 154 -7.91 -4.98 1.48
N LEU A 155 -7.24 -4.66 2.59
CA LEU A 155 -7.91 -4.57 3.90
C LEU A 155 -8.91 -3.41 3.92
N LEU A 156 -8.58 -2.25 3.36
CA LEU A 156 -9.47 -1.10 3.33
C LEU A 156 -10.74 -1.38 2.52
N GLU A 157 -10.60 -2.10 1.42
CA GLU A 157 -11.69 -2.56 0.56
C GLU A 157 -12.62 -3.50 1.31
N THR A 158 -12.06 -4.35 2.17
CA THR A 158 -12.83 -5.25 3.04
C THR A 158 -13.61 -4.46 4.11
N LEU A 159 -13.00 -3.42 4.68
CA LEU A 159 -13.62 -2.62 5.74
C LEU A 159 -14.63 -1.59 5.21
N PHE A 160 -14.43 -1.09 3.99
CA PHE A 160 -15.25 -0.07 3.34
C PHE A 160 -15.79 -0.58 1.98
N PRO A 161 -16.66 -1.61 1.97
CA PRO A 161 -17.09 -2.28 0.74
C PRO A 161 -17.91 -1.39 -0.22
N ASN A 162 -18.46 -0.28 0.28
CA ASN A 162 -19.21 0.68 -0.52
C ASN A 162 -18.32 1.70 -1.26
N PHE A 163 -17.00 1.64 -1.07
CA PHE A 163 -16.07 2.57 -1.71
C PHE A 163 -15.57 2.00 -3.04
N ASN A 164 -15.49 2.86 -4.06
CA ASN A 164 -14.92 2.51 -5.36
C ASN A 164 -13.39 2.60 -5.29
N VAL A 165 -12.70 1.55 -5.75
CA VAL A 165 -11.24 1.48 -5.72
C VAL A 165 -10.66 2.03 -7.03
N ILE A 166 -9.73 2.97 -6.92
CA ILE A 166 -8.95 3.49 -8.04
C ILE A 166 -7.47 3.22 -7.75
N VAL A 167 -6.79 2.58 -8.70
CA VAL A 167 -5.42 2.08 -8.53
C VAL A 167 -4.46 2.84 -9.45
N GLY A 168 -3.25 3.08 -8.94
CA GLY A 168 -2.10 3.52 -9.73
C GLY A 168 -2.34 4.82 -10.49
N GLU A 169 -2.03 4.81 -11.78
CA GLU A 169 -2.08 5.99 -12.65
C GLU A 169 -3.52 6.55 -12.80
N GLN A 170 -4.54 5.70 -12.64
CA GLN A 170 -5.94 6.10 -12.77
C GLN A 170 -6.40 7.03 -11.65
N VAL A 171 -5.74 6.99 -10.48
CA VAL A 171 -5.98 7.94 -9.37
C VAL A 171 -5.87 9.39 -9.86
N ILE A 172 -5.09 9.61 -10.91
CA ILE A 172 -4.71 10.92 -11.41
C ILE A 172 -5.53 11.30 -12.65
N LYS A 173 -5.86 10.31 -13.49
CA LYS A 173 -6.54 10.51 -14.76
C LYS A 173 -8.05 10.53 -14.63
N ASP A 174 -8.61 9.84 -13.64
CA ASP A 174 -10.05 9.72 -13.49
C ASP A 174 -10.63 10.90 -12.70
N ARG A 175 -11.51 11.68 -13.36
CA ARG A 175 -12.27 12.75 -12.68
C ARG A 175 -13.13 12.20 -11.53
N LYS A 176 -13.49 10.91 -11.55
CA LYS A 176 -14.20 10.25 -10.45
C LYS A 176 -13.40 10.18 -9.16
N ALA A 177 -12.06 10.29 -9.21
CA ALA A 177 -11.23 10.33 -8.00
C ALA A 177 -11.56 11.52 -7.06
N LEU A 178 -12.26 12.54 -7.56
CA LEU A 178 -12.77 13.68 -6.79
C LEU A 178 -14.11 13.41 -6.07
N ASN A 179 -14.83 12.36 -6.47
CA ASN A 179 -16.14 12.04 -5.92
C ASN A 179 -16.01 11.40 -4.53
N ILE A 180 -17.08 11.49 -3.74
CA ILE A 180 -17.18 10.84 -2.43
C ILE A 180 -17.14 9.32 -2.61
N GLY A 181 -16.52 8.62 -1.65
CA GLY A 181 -16.56 7.17 -1.54
C GLY A 181 -15.53 6.47 -2.41
N HIS A 182 -14.30 6.99 -2.47
CA HIS A 182 -13.20 6.35 -3.21
C HIS A 182 -12.05 5.92 -2.30
N ILE A 183 -11.46 4.77 -2.61
CA ILE A 183 -10.16 4.32 -2.10
C ILE A 183 -9.14 4.51 -3.22
N LEU A 184 -8.20 5.43 -3.02
CA LEU A 184 -7.16 5.80 -3.98
C LEU A 184 -5.84 5.14 -3.59
N LYS A 185 -5.38 4.16 -4.38
CA LYS A 185 -4.17 3.36 -4.10
C LYS A 185 -3.02 3.82 -4.97
N VAL A 186 -2.17 4.68 -4.39
CA VAL A 186 -1.14 5.42 -5.14
C VAL A 186 0.01 4.52 -5.61
N HIS A 187 0.37 3.49 -4.84
CA HIS A 187 1.46 2.57 -5.17
C HIS A 187 1.00 1.26 -5.83
N GLY A 188 -0.21 1.21 -6.35
CA GLY A 188 -0.78 -0.02 -6.92
C GLY A 188 -1.52 -0.87 -5.90
N CYS A 189 -1.93 -2.07 -6.31
CA CYS A 189 -2.75 -2.99 -5.53
C CYS A 189 -2.41 -4.43 -5.87
N VAL A 190 -2.50 -5.35 -4.90
CA VAL A 190 -2.33 -6.79 -5.16
C VAL A 190 -3.39 -7.41 -6.07
N SER A 191 -4.51 -6.72 -6.26
CA SER A 191 -5.51 -7.09 -7.28
C SER A 191 -5.02 -6.87 -8.71
N ASN A 192 -4.06 -5.96 -8.91
CA ASN A 192 -3.39 -5.74 -10.20
C ASN A 192 -1.87 -5.59 -10.00
N PRO A 193 -1.12 -6.72 -9.90
CA PRO A 193 0.30 -6.71 -9.56
C PRO A 193 1.17 -5.86 -10.49
N GLU A 194 0.83 -5.74 -11.77
CA GLU A 194 1.61 -4.97 -12.74
C GLU A 194 1.74 -3.49 -12.35
N GLU A 195 0.69 -2.93 -11.73
CA GLU A 195 0.65 -1.53 -11.28
C GLU A 195 1.37 -1.29 -9.94
N ILE A 196 1.88 -2.33 -9.27
CA ILE A 196 2.62 -2.18 -8.02
C ILE A 196 3.89 -1.36 -8.26
N ILE A 197 4.12 -0.36 -7.42
CA ILE A 197 5.31 0.49 -7.43
C ILE A 197 6.22 0.07 -6.27
N ILE A 198 7.28 -0.69 -6.55
CA ILE A 198 8.20 -1.21 -5.53
C ILE A 198 9.67 -0.92 -5.87
N SER A 199 10.05 -1.03 -7.14
CA SER A 199 11.43 -0.89 -7.62
C SER A 199 11.76 0.53 -8.04
N ASP A 200 13.05 0.86 -8.12
CA ASP A 200 13.49 2.17 -8.61
C ASP A 200 13.02 2.46 -10.04
N ASP A 201 12.90 1.42 -10.87
CA ASP A 201 12.40 1.56 -12.24
C ASP A 201 10.89 1.78 -12.27
N ASP A 202 10.12 1.17 -11.37
CA ASP A 202 8.70 1.52 -11.18
C ASP A 202 8.57 2.99 -10.79
N TYR A 203 9.38 3.46 -9.84
CA TYR A 203 9.38 4.87 -9.43
C TYR A 203 9.79 5.81 -10.56
N LYS A 204 10.75 5.44 -11.42
CA LYS A 204 11.12 6.24 -12.60
C LYS A 204 10.01 6.28 -13.63
N LEU A 205 9.39 5.13 -13.92
CA LEU A 205 8.26 5.05 -14.85
C LEU A 205 7.07 5.87 -14.32
N PHE A 206 6.81 5.79 -13.01
CA PHE A 206 5.77 6.56 -12.37
C PHE A 206 6.07 8.07 -12.31
N LYS A 207 7.32 8.47 -12.00
CA LYS A 207 7.74 9.89 -12.00
C LYS A 207 7.77 10.52 -13.38
N LYS A 208 8.16 9.76 -14.42
CA LYS A 208 8.01 10.19 -15.82
C LYS A 208 6.55 10.44 -16.18
N LYS A 209 5.62 9.80 -15.45
CA LYS A 209 4.19 9.90 -15.67
C LYS A 209 3.52 11.00 -14.84
N ILE A 210 3.78 11.22 -13.54
CA ILE A 210 3.21 12.37 -12.77
C ILE A 210 4.05 12.90 -11.57
N PHE A 211 3.92 14.23 -11.40
CA PHE A 211 4.19 15.13 -10.27
C PHE A 211 3.27 14.85 -9.03
N VAL A 212 3.62 13.88 -8.18
CA VAL A 212 2.84 13.50 -6.96
C VAL A 212 2.54 14.70 -6.03
N CYS A 213 3.43 15.68 -5.97
CA CYS A 213 3.23 16.90 -5.17
C CYS A 213 2.10 17.81 -5.70
N GLN A 214 1.73 17.71 -6.98
CA GLN A 214 0.63 18.48 -7.54
C GLN A 214 -0.72 17.87 -7.20
N ILE A 215 -0.86 16.56 -7.00
CA ILE A 215 -2.14 15.92 -6.65
C ILE A 215 -2.64 16.37 -5.27
N VAL A 216 -1.74 16.41 -4.28
CA VAL A 216 -2.07 16.89 -2.92
C VAL A 216 -2.46 18.37 -2.94
N ASN A 217 -1.82 19.19 -3.78
CA ASN A 217 -2.13 20.62 -3.92
C ASN A 217 -3.35 20.92 -4.81
N ILE A 218 -3.57 20.16 -5.88
CA ILE A 218 -4.64 20.37 -6.88
C ILE A 218 -5.97 19.80 -6.38
N LEU A 219 -5.96 18.63 -5.73
CA LEU A 219 -7.21 18.01 -5.29
C LEU A 219 -7.80 18.71 -4.05
N TYR A 220 -6.98 19.31 -3.17
CA TYR A 220 -7.43 19.68 -1.81
C TYR A 220 -6.94 21.05 -1.32
N GLY A 221 -6.55 21.93 -2.23
CA GLY A 221 -5.94 23.23 -1.92
C GLY A 221 -6.78 24.25 -1.16
N THR A 222 -8.10 24.11 -0.92
CA THR A 222 -8.87 25.19 -0.24
C THR A 222 -10.12 24.84 0.60
N SER A 223 -10.55 23.60 0.85
CA SER A 223 -11.85 23.42 1.56
C SER A 223 -12.09 22.18 2.43
N HIS A 224 -11.18 21.19 2.48
CA HIS A 224 -11.42 19.96 3.25
C HIS A 224 -10.36 19.78 4.34
N SER A 225 -10.78 19.36 5.53
CA SER A 225 -9.86 19.01 6.60
C SER A 225 -9.07 17.74 6.27
N LEU A 226 -7.75 17.87 6.09
CA LEU A 226 -6.85 16.73 5.87
C LEU A 226 -6.51 16.02 7.18
N HIS A 227 -6.71 14.70 7.23
CA HIS A 227 -6.38 13.89 8.39
C HIS A 227 -5.47 12.71 8.04
N TRP A 228 -4.39 12.58 8.80
CA TRP A 228 -3.40 11.52 8.63
C TRP A 228 -3.66 10.43 9.66
N ILE A 229 -4.08 9.24 9.22
CA ILE A 229 -4.03 8.03 10.06
C ILE A 229 -2.70 7.34 9.76
N LEU A 230 -1.65 7.88 10.36
CA LEU A 230 -0.32 7.27 10.34
C LEU A 230 -0.12 6.51 11.66
N TYR A 231 -0.30 5.20 11.64
CA TYR A 231 0.22 4.36 12.71
C TYR A 231 1.74 4.23 12.51
N LYS A 232 2.52 5.20 13.00
CA LYS A 232 3.93 4.96 13.28
C LYS A 232 4.03 4.23 14.61
N ARG A 233 4.60 3.03 14.61
CA ARG A 233 5.31 2.52 15.80
C ARG A 233 6.67 3.16 15.85
#